data_AF-A0A7C5CN04-F1
#
_entry.id   AF-A0A7C5CN04-F1
#
_cell.length_a   1.000
_cell.length_b   1.000
_cell.length_c   1.000
_cell.angle_alpha   90.00
_cell.angle_beta   90.00
_cell.angle_gamma   90.00
#
_symmetry.space_group_name_H-M   'P 1'
#
loop_
_entity.id
_entity.type
_entity.pdbx_description
1 polymer ?
#
loop_
_entity_poly.entity_id
_entity_poly.type
_entity_poly.pdbx_seq_one_letter_code
_entity_poly.pdbx_strand_id
1 'polypeptide(L)'
;PDIELKILREFTPDETWVLNAGDMLYVPPHVIHHGVALNDCMTFSVGFRAPDQQALLGMYLDKWGAQSQAPLAASALNSTLTAELTADIAAAESPKKPIYHKPNVRYTDADLSYQGQAGELRRAQLDALTRLLKQGLEQPQAMLDRWLGEYLTEVKGDVSEALFESPEHGDQVIQITYQRNQNYQRTPSSRFAYTRYPDYVIFFVNGESKTESPALMSGLDYLCDNYHYAAETLAVHTGNDEFLALFNHLLTVQAIQALSGYEDENL
;
A
#
# COMPACT_ATOMS: atom_id res chain seq x y z
N PRO A 1 19.12 16.29 21.02
CA PRO A 1 19.79 17.60 20.90
C PRO A 1 21.31 17.45 20.79
N ASP A 2 21.81 17.03 19.62
CA ASP A 2 23.14 17.36 19.05
C ASP A 2 23.37 16.53 17.77
N ILE A 3 22.54 16.74 16.75
CA ILE A 3 22.89 16.25 15.41
C ILE A 3 22.78 17.46 14.50
N GLU A 4 23.86 18.23 14.44
CA GLU A 4 24.08 19.13 13.33
C GLU A 4 24.23 18.22 12.10
N LEU A 5 23.14 18.01 11.34
CA LEU A 5 23.11 17.19 10.12
C LEU A 5 23.90 17.87 8.97
N LYS A 6 25.14 18.26 9.25
CA LYS A 6 26.15 18.60 8.24
C LYS A 6 26.82 17.30 7.82
N ILE A 7 26.18 16.62 6.87
CA ILE A 7 26.67 15.35 6.32
C ILE A 7 28.02 15.54 5.62
N LEU A 8 28.27 16.74 5.08
CA LEU A 8 29.51 17.10 4.40
C LEU A 8 30.45 17.89 5.30
N ARG A 9 31.73 17.51 5.29
CA ARG A 9 32.80 18.22 5.99
C ARG A 9 33.10 19.58 5.36
N GLU A 10 33.05 19.66 4.04
CA GLU A 10 33.32 20.87 3.26
C GLU A 10 32.24 21.02 2.19
N PHE A 11 31.73 22.24 2.03
CA PHE A 11 30.69 22.58 1.06
C PHE A 11 30.97 23.98 0.49
N THR A 12 31.14 24.06 -0.83
CA THR A 12 31.25 25.33 -1.57
C THR A 12 30.06 25.40 -2.51
N PRO A 13 29.13 26.35 -2.34
CA PRO A 13 27.95 26.44 -3.19
C PRO A 13 28.32 27.01 -4.57
N ASP A 14 27.79 26.39 -5.63
CA ASP A 14 27.87 26.93 -6.99
C ASP A 14 26.87 28.09 -7.19
N GLU A 15 25.71 28.01 -6.53
CA GLU A 15 24.62 28.99 -6.63
C GLU A 15 24.03 29.32 -5.25
N THR A 16 23.43 30.50 -5.11
CA THR A 16 22.84 30.97 -3.84
C THR A 16 21.63 31.85 -4.11
N TRP A 17 20.57 31.63 -3.34
CA TRP A 17 19.32 32.39 -3.43
C TRP A 17 18.80 32.77 -2.04
N VAL A 18 18.05 33.86 -1.99
CA VAL A 18 17.24 34.26 -0.83
C VAL A 18 15.78 34.08 -1.22
N LEU A 19 15.06 33.23 -0.48
CA LEU A 19 13.65 32.94 -0.73
C LEU A 19 12.76 33.79 0.17
N ASN A 20 11.65 34.28 -0.39
CA ASN A 20 10.59 34.99 0.32
C ASN A 20 9.35 34.10 0.50
N ALA A 21 8.37 34.59 1.26
CA ALA A 21 7.10 33.89 1.42
C ALA A 21 6.41 33.68 0.05
N GLY A 22 6.09 32.43 -0.26
CA GLY A 22 5.49 32.01 -1.53
C GLY A 22 6.49 31.49 -2.57
N ASP A 23 7.79 31.73 -2.39
CA ASP A 23 8.81 31.18 -3.29
C ASP A 23 8.96 29.67 -3.08
N MET A 24 9.22 28.95 -4.17
CA MET A 24 9.44 27.49 -4.16
C MET A 24 10.81 27.15 -4.73
N LEU A 25 11.56 26.32 -4.02
CA LEU A 25 12.82 25.75 -4.48
C LEU A 25 12.67 24.25 -4.67
N TYR A 26 12.81 23.79 -5.91
CA TYR A 26 12.90 22.37 -6.22
C TYR A 26 14.35 21.90 -6.13
N VAL A 27 14.60 20.88 -5.31
CA VAL A 27 15.91 20.24 -5.19
C VAL A 27 15.79 18.79 -5.61
N PRO A 28 16.38 18.37 -6.74
CA PRO A 28 16.32 16.98 -7.16
C PRO A 28 17.20 16.08 -6.27
N PRO A 29 17.02 14.75 -6.34
CA PRO A 29 17.89 13.82 -5.63
C PRO A 29 19.37 14.05 -5.90
N HIS A 30 20.20 13.86 -4.88
CA HIS A 30 21.65 14.02 -4.92
C HIS A 30 22.17 15.46 -5.12
N VAL A 31 21.29 16.47 -5.11
CA VAL A 31 21.73 17.87 -5.05
C VAL A 31 21.87 18.30 -3.58
N ILE A 32 23.10 18.70 -3.25
CA ILE A 32 23.45 19.22 -1.93
C ILE A 32 22.85 20.62 -1.80
N HIS A 33 22.18 20.88 -0.68
CA HIS A 33 21.64 22.18 -0.36
C HIS A 33 21.90 22.51 1.11
N HIS A 34 22.05 23.80 1.41
CA HIS A 34 22.28 24.30 2.75
C HIS A 34 21.42 25.55 2.97
N GLY A 35 20.33 25.39 3.70
CA GLY A 35 19.42 26.48 4.05
C GLY A 35 19.82 27.12 5.38
N VAL A 36 19.87 28.45 5.41
CA VAL A 36 20.10 29.23 6.64
C VAL A 36 18.99 30.25 6.77
N ALA A 37 18.33 30.30 7.93
CA ALA A 37 17.33 31.31 8.24
C ALA A 37 18.00 32.68 8.42
N LEU A 38 17.53 33.69 7.69
CA LEU A 38 18.01 35.08 7.83
C LEU A 38 17.18 35.89 8.84
N ASN A 39 15.98 35.40 9.16
CA ASN A 39 15.01 35.95 10.10
C ASN A 39 14.10 34.81 10.59
N ASP A 40 13.10 35.13 11.41
CA ASP A 40 12.08 34.16 11.83
C ASP A 40 11.29 33.68 10.60
N CYS A 41 11.46 32.41 10.24
CA CYS A 41 10.86 31.83 9.05
C CYS A 41 10.34 30.41 9.30
N MET A 42 9.41 29.96 8.44
CA MET A 42 8.99 28.56 8.32
C MET A 42 9.26 28.06 6.91
N THR A 43 9.69 26.81 6.80
CA THR A 43 9.93 26.12 5.53
C THR A 43 9.11 24.84 5.47
N PHE A 44 8.34 24.66 4.41
CA PHE A 44 7.54 23.46 4.18
C PHE A 44 8.26 22.58 3.15
N SER A 45 8.81 21.45 3.61
CA SER A 45 9.52 20.49 2.75
C SER A 45 8.58 19.41 2.23
N VAL A 46 8.21 19.49 0.96
CA VAL A 46 7.40 18.46 0.29
C VAL A 46 8.33 17.41 -0.33
N GLY A 47 8.50 16.30 0.37
CA GLY A 47 9.39 15.21 -0.05
C GLY A 47 8.72 14.20 -0.98
N PHE A 48 9.41 13.82 -2.05
CA PHE A 48 9.05 12.69 -2.90
C PHE A 48 9.80 11.43 -2.46
N ARG A 49 9.22 10.26 -2.72
CA ARG A 49 9.84 8.96 -2.39
C ARG A 49 9.88 8.10 -3.64
N ALA A 50 11.03 7.48 -3.88
CA ALA A 50 11.21 6.44 -4.88
C ALA A 50 11.90 5.25 -4.19
N PRO A 51 11.32 4.05 -4.27
CA PRO A 51 11.96 2.86 -3.71
C PRO A 51 13.15 2.46 -4.59
N ASP A 52 14.26 2.04 -3.96
CA ASP A 52 15.38 1.45 -4.69
C ASP A 52 15.15 -0.06 -4.92
N GLN A 53 16.01 -0.66 -5.74
CA GLN A 53 15.93 -2.07 -6.10
C GLN A 53 16.06 -3.01 -4.89
N GLN A 54 16.90 -2.66 -3.91
CA GLN A 54 17.12 -3.51 -2.73
C GLN A 54 15.91 -3.48 -1.80
N ALA A 55 15.32 -2.30 -1.59
CA ALA A 55 14.09 -2.12 -0.83
C ALA A 55 12.94 -2.91 -1.45
N LEU A 56 12.76 -2.82 -2.78
CA LEU A 56 11.74 -3.59 -3.50
C LEU A 56 11.94 -5.10 -3.33
N LEU A 57 13.16 -5.60 -3.54
CA LEU A 57 13.44 -7.03 -3.44
C LEU A 57 13.29 -7.55 -2.01
N GLY A 58 13.82 -6.83 -1.01
CA GLY A 58 13.72 -7.21 0.39
C GLY A 58 12.26 -7.35 0.83
N MET A 59 11.45 -6.33 0.57
CA MET A 59 10.03 -6.32 0.97
C MET A 59 9.18 -7.32 0.19
N TYR A 60 9.53 -7.57 -1.07
CA TYR A 60 8.91 -8.63 -1.86
C TYR A 60 9.15 -10.01 -1.23
N LEU A 61 10.40 -10.29 -0.83
CA LEU A 61 10.77 -11.56 -0.20
C LEU A 61 10.13 -11.74 1.18
N ASP A 62 10.03 -10.68 1.99
CA ASP A 62 9.38 -10.74 3.30
C ASP A 62 7.90 -11.13 3.16
N LYS A 63 7.18 -10.49 2.23
CA LYS A 63 5.77 -10.80 1.98
C LYS A 63 5.57 -12.19 1.38
N TRP A 64 6.43 -12.59 0.44
CA TRP A 64 6.43 -13.94 -0.14
C TRP A 64 6.67 -15.02 0.92
N GLY A 65 7.62 -14.80 1.82
CA GLY A 65 7.94 -15.69 2.94
C GLY A 65 6.76 -15.87 3.89
N ALA A 66 6.07 -14.77 4.24
CA ALA A 66 4.89 -14.80 5.10
C ALA A 66 3.70 -15.56 4.45
N GLN A 67 3.47 -15.37 3.14
CA GLN A 67 2.42 -16.09 2.40
C GLN A 67 2.73 -17.59 2.26
N SER A 68 4.01 -17.97 2.22
CA SER A 68 4.45 -19.36 2.10
C SER A 68 4.36 -20.16 3.41
N GLN A 69 4.13 -19.50 4.55
CA GLN A 69 4.03 -20.10 5.89
C GLN A 69 2.59 -20.18 6.43
N ALA A 70 1.57 -19.80 5.65
CA ALA A 70 0.18 -19.98 6.06
C ALA A 70 -0.10 -21.49 6.33
N PRO A 71 -0.66 -21.85 7.49
CA PRO A 71 -0.75 -23.25 7.89
C PRO A 71 -1.67 -24.05 6.95
N LEU A 72 -1.22 -25.25 6.58
CA LEU A 72 -1.98 -26.31 5.89
C LEU A 72 -3.23 -26.81 6.68
N ALA A 73 -3.58 -26.17 7.80
CA ALA A 73 -4.57 -26.63 8.76
C ALA A 73 -6.02 -26.23 8.43
N ALA A 74 -6.30 -25.71 7.24
CA ALA A 74 -7.68 -25.38 6.82
C ALA A 74 -8.37 -26.49 6.00
N SER A 75 -7.74 -27.65 5.77
CA SER A 75 -8.34 -28.75 5.00
C SER A 75 -8.71 -30.00 5.83
N ALA A 76 -8.68 -29.91 7.15
CA ALA A 76 -8.93 -31.07 8.02
C ALA A 76 -9.92 -30.75 9.15
N LEU A 77 -11.11 -30.28 8.81
CA LEU A 77 -12.31 -30.40 9.65
C LEU A 77 -13.52 -30.19 8.73
N ASN A 78 -14.12 -31.28 8.26
CA ASN A 78 -15.56 -31.41 7.97
C ASN A 78 -15.86 -32.82 7.47
N SER A 79 -15.89 -33.76 8.41
CA SER A 79 -16.70 -34.97 8.26
C SER A 79 -17.61 -35.11 9.47
N THR A 80 -18.89 -34.82 9.21
CA THR A 80 -20.09 -35.36 9.88
C THR A 80 -20.58 -34.70 11.18
N LEU A 81 -21.80 -34.14 11.06
CA LEU A 81 -22.84 -33.85 12.07
C LEU A 81 -22.56 -32.62 12.97
N THR A 82 -23.45 -31.63 13.07
CA THR A 82 -24.92 -31.69 13.11
C THR A 82 -25.57 -30.51 12.39
N ALA A 83 -26.64 -30.82 11.65
CA ALA A 83 -27.61 -29.91 11.12
C ALA A 83 -28.45 -29.25 12.24
N GLU A 84 -28.68 -27.95 12.08
CA GLU A 84 -29.77 -27.09 12.60
C GLU A 84 -29.21 -25.74 13.10
N LEU A 85 -29.78 -24.65 12.56
CA LEU A 85 -29.50 -23.21 12.81
C LEU A 85 -28.36 -22.58 11.97
N THR A 86 -28.67 -22.19 10.72
CA THR A 86 -28.70 -20.77 10.28
C THR A 86 -28.94 -20.71 8.76
N ALA A 87 -30.16 -20.37 8.38
CA ALA A 87 -30.56 -20.20 6.98
C ALA A 87 -30.28 -18.77 6.44
N ASP A 88 -29.51 -17.92 7.15
CA ASP A 88 -29.48 -16.48 6.87
C ASP A 88 -28.08 -15.85 6.67
N ILE A 89 -27.03 -16.63 6.40
CA ILE A 89 -25.70 -16.08 6.03
C ILE A 89 -25.25 -16.63 4.67
N ALA A 90 -26.08 -16.44 3.66
CA ALA A 90 -25.77 -16.77 2.27
C ALA A 90 -26.01 -15.57 1.36
N ALA A 91 -25.32 -14.45 1.64
CA ALA A 91 -25.18 -13.35 0.69
C ALA A 91 -23.85 -12.62 0.92
N ALA A 92 -23.01 -12.62 -0.11
CA ALA A 92 -21.87 -11.72 -0.33
C ALA A 92 -20.53 -11.97 0.41
N GLU A 93 -20.10 -13.22 0.59
CA GLU A 93 -18.65 -13.49 0.55
C GLU A 93 -18.26 -13.84 -0.89
N SER A 94 -17.54 -12.94 -1.56
CA SER A 94 -16.83 -13.28 -2.80
C SER A 94 -15.95 -14.51 -2.53
N PRO A 95 -15.90 -15.51 -3.43
CA PRO A 95 -15.18 -16.74 -3.15
C PRO A 95 -13.71 -16.39 -2.88
N LYS A 96 -13.25 -16.61 -1.65
CA LYS A 96 -11.83 -16.67 -1.31
C LYS A 96 -11.23 -17.77 -2.19
N LYS A 97 -10.72 -17.40 -3.37
CA LYS A 97 -10.03 -18.35 -4.25
C LYS A 97 -8.91 -19.00 -3.42
N PRO A 98 -8.76 -20.33 -3.48
CA PRO A 98 -7.69 -21.01 -2.75
C PRO A 98 -6.37 -20.37 -3.16
N ILE A 99 -5.58 -19.93 -2.18
CA ILE A 99 -4.20 -19.53 -2.40
C ILE A 99 -3.48 -20.80 -2.84
N TYR A 100 -3.23 -20.94 -4.14
CA TYR A 100 -2.47 -22.05 -4.69
C TYR A 100 -1.03 -21.94 -4.18
N HIS A 101 -0.69 -22.69 -3.13
CA HIS A 101 0.70 -22.89 -2.75
C HIS A 101 1.38 -23.74 -3.82
N LYS A 102 2.19 -23.11 -4.69
CA LYS A 102 3.12 -23.86 -5.53
C LYS A 102 4.09 -24.58 -4.58
N PRO A 103 4.21 -25.92 -4.61
CA PRO A 103 5.12 -26.62 -3.72
C PRO A 103 6.55 -26.10 -3.92
N ASN A 104 7.29 -25.92 -2.82
CA ASN A 104 8.65 -25.42 -2.84
C ASN A 104 9.52 -26.28 -3.77
N VAL A 105 9.93 -25.71 -4.89
CA VAL A 105 10.83 -26.35 -5.86
C VAL A 105 12.22 -26.46 -5.22
N ARG A 106 12.79 -27.66 -5.20
CA ARG A 106 14.10 -27.94 -4.63
C ARG A 106 15.12 -28.21 -5.73
N TYR A 107 16.38 -27.87 -5.46
CA TYR A 107 17.49 -28.31 -6.29
C TYR A 107 17.55 -29.84 -6.34
N THR A 108 17.82 -30.39 -7.52
CA THR A 108 18.03 -31.82 -7.74
C THR A 108 19.23 -32.04 -8.65
N ASP A 109 19.98 -33.11 -8.39
CA ASP A 109 21.23 -33.48 -9.08
C ASP A 109 21.28 -34.99 -9.31
N ALA A 110 20.14 -35.60 -9.69
CA ALA A 110 20.04 -37.04 -9.93
C ALA A 110 21.00 -37.56 -11.04
N ASP A 111 21.50 -36.67 -11.88
CA ASP A 111 22.46 -36.90 -12.96
C ASP A 111 23.93 -36.57 -12.57
N LEU A 112 24.21 -36.38 -11.28
CA LEU A 112 25.55 -36.05 -10.78
C LEU A 112 26.57 -37.15 -11.11
N SER A 113 27.57 -36.78 -11.92
CA SER A 113 28.73 -37.63 -12.22
C SER A 113 29.88 -37.39 -11.25
N TYR A 114 30.73 -38.41 -11.07
CA TYR A 114 31.93 -38.35 -10.22
C TYR A 114 32.75 -37.08 -10.49
N GLN A 115 33.20 -36.43 -9.41
CA GLN A 115 34.02 -35.23 -9.45
C GLN A 115 35.41 -35.52 -8.89
N GLY A 116 36.45 -35.16 -9.65
CA GLY A 116 37.85 -35.40 -9.23
C GLY A 116 38.30 -34.50 -8.09
N GLN A 117 37.68 -33.34 -7.91
CA GLN A 117 37.91 -32.44 -6.78
C GLN A 117 36.61 -32.22 -6.01
N ALA A 118 36.51 -32.81 -4.82
CA ALA A 118 35.28 -32.77 -4.01
C ALA A 118 34.87 -31.36 -3.54
N GLY A 119 35.79 -30.38 -3.58
CA GLY A 119 35.49 -28.99 -3.23
C GLY A 119 35.04 -28.11 -4.39
N GLU A 120 34.99 -28.62 -5.63
CA GLU A 120 34.60 -27.83 -6.79
C GLU A 120 33.07 -27.69 -6.87
N LEU A 121 32.57 -26.44 -6.91
CA LEU A 121 31.21 -26.15 -7.35
C LEU A 121 31.22 -25.98 -8.87
N ARG A 122 30.79 -27.01 -9.61
CA ARG A 122 30.81 -26.98 -11.07
C ARG A 122 29.90 -25.87 -11.59
N ARG A 123 30.29 -25.28 -12.73
CA ARG A 123 29.52 -24.22 -13.37
C ARG A 123 28.06 -24.61 -13.63
N ALA A 124 27.81 -25.84 -14.05
CA ALA A 124 26.45 -26.36 -14.26
C ALA A 124 25.60 -26.36 -12.97
N GLN A 125 26.19 -26.63 -11.80
CA GLN A 125 25.49 -26.60 -10.51
C GLN A 125 25.14 -25.16 -10.13
N LEU A 126 26.08 -24.22 -10.28
CA LEU A 126 25.84 -22.79 -10.05
C LEU A 126 24.77 -22.22 -10.99
N ASP A 127 24.78 -22.60 -12.26
CA ASP A 127 23.79 -22.15 -13.23
C ASP A 127 22.40 -22.73 -12.92
N ALA A 128 22.30 -23.99 -12.47
CA ALA A 128 21.05 -24.60 -12.04
C ALA A 128 20.47 -23.92 -10.80
N LEU A 129 21.29 -23.65 -9.78
CA LEU A 129 20.87 -22.89 -8.58
C LEU A 129 20.45 -21.45 -8.92
N THR A 130 21.18 -20.80 -9.84
CA THR A 130 20.83 -19.45 -10.33
C THR A 130 19.48 -19.43 -11.04
N ARG A 131 19.20 -20.45 -11.87
CA ARG A 131 17.87 -20.59 -12.51
C ARG A 131 16.77 -20.81 -11.48
N LEU A 132 17.01 -21.66 -10.47
CA LEU A 132 16.05 -21.91 -9.41
C LEU A 132 15.72 -20.61 -8.63
N LEU A 133 16.74 -19.81 -8.31
CA LEU A 133 16.56 -18.50 -7.67
C LEU A 133 15.69 -17.56 -8.54
N LYS A 134 16.00 -17.45 -9.83
CA LYS A 134 15.24 -16.60 -10.77
C LYS A 134 13.79 -17.07 -10.93
N GLN A 135 13.56 -18.38 -11.03
CA GLN A 135 12.22 -18.96 -11.10
C GLN A 135 11.37 -18.69 -9.85
N GLY A 136 12.00 -18.56 -8.68
CA GLY A 136 11.30 -18.14 -7.45
C GLY A 136 10.79 -16.69 -7.52
N LEU A 137 11.48 -15.82 -8.25
CA LEU A 137 11.10 -14.43 -8.47
C LEU A 137 10.08 -14.26 -9.61
N GLU A 138 9.96 -15.23 -10.50
CA GLU A 138 8.99 -15.24 -11.60
C GLU A 138 7.58 -15.53 -11.09
N GLN A 139 6.80 -14.46 -10.85
CA GLN A 139 5.39 -14.56 -10.47
C GLN A 139 4.45 -14.08 -11.56
N PRO A 140 3.16 -14.49 -11.51
CA PRO A 140 2.13 -13.88 -12.35
C PRO A 140 2.12 -12.36 -12.17
N GLN A 141 2.07 -11.62 -13.29
CA GLN A 141 2.12 -10.15 -13.27
C GLN A 141 1.08 -9.52 -12.33
N ALA A 142 -0.15 -10.04 -12.29
CA ALA A 142 -1.21 -9.53 -11.42
C ALA A 142 -0.88 -9.65 -9.91
N MET A 143 -0.07 -10.63 -9.52
CA MET A 143 0.40 -10.76 -8.14
C MET A 143 1.47 -9.72 -7.81
N LEU A 144 2.38 -9.45 -8.75
CA LEU A 144 3.39 -8.41 -8.62
C LEU A 144 2.74 -7.02 -8.57
N ASP A 145 1.77 -6.75 -9.44
CA ASP A 145 1.04 -5.49 -9.48
C ASP A 145 0.28 -5.25 -8.17
N ARG A 146 -0.35 -6.32 -7.62
CA ARG A 146 -1.01 -6.24 -6.32
C ARG A 146 -0.03 -5.92 -5.20
N TRP A 147 1.05 -6.69 -5.10
CA TRP A 147 2.08 -6.46 -4.10
C TRP A 147 2.64 -5.04 -4.19
N LEU A 148 2.93 -4.57 -5.40
CA LEU A 148 3.52 -3.26 -5.63
C LEU A 148 2.54 -2.14 -5.26
N GLY A 149 1.27 -2.25 -5.65
CA GLY A 149 0.26 -1.25 -5.28
C GLY A 149 0.01 -1.18 -3.77
N GLU A 150 -0.03 -2.33 -3.11
CA GLU A 150 -0.08 -2.41 -1.63
C GLU A 150 1.15 -1.72 -1.02
N TYR A 151 2.36 -2.09 -1.45
CA TYR A 151 3.59 -1.46 -0.95
C TYR A 151 3.62 0.07 -1.14
N LEU A 152 3.23 0.56 -2.32
CA LEU A 152 3.26 1.99 -2.64
C LEU A 152 2.22 2.81 -1.86
N THR A 153 1.13 2.17 -1.43
CA THR A 153 0.06 2.81 -0.65
C THR A 153 0.19 2.61 0.85
N GLU A 154 1.11 1.77 1.32
CA GLU A 154 1.35 1.54 2.74
C GLU A 154 1.69 2.86 3.48
N VAL A 155 0.98 3.09 4.60
CA VAL A 155 1.25 4.22 5.49
C VAL A 155 2.42 3.85 6.40
N LYS A 156 3.56 4.52 6.25
CA LYS A 156 4.76 4.25 7.07
C LYS A 156 4.59 4.81 8.49
N GLY A 157 5.00 4.02 9.49
CA GLY A 157 4.70 4.16 10.93
C GLY A 157 4.80 5.56 11.53
N ASP A 158 5.84 6.34 11.20
CA ASP A 158 6.08 7.66 11.80
C ASP A 158 4.95 8.68 11.54
N VAL A 159 4.19 8.51 10.46
CA VAL A 159 3.07 9.40 10.09
C VAL A 159 1.74 8.89 10.65
N SER A 160 1.65 7.57 10.91
CA SER A 160 0.46 6.95 11.48
C SER A 160 0.28 7.39 12.94
N GLU A 161 1.31 7.27 13.77
CA GLU A 161 1.20 7.55 15.20
C GLU A 161 0.83 9.02 15.49
N ALA A 162 1.38 9.99 14.74
CA ALA A 162 1.16 11.41 14.99
C ALA A 162 -0.20 11.96 14.53
N LEU A 163 -0.86 11.31 13.57
CA LEU A 163 -2.15 11.78 13.01
C LEU A 163 -3.37 11.07 13.63
N PHE A 164 -3.17 9.92 14.29
CA PHE A 164 -4.23 9.11 14.90
C PHE A 164 -4.33 9.25 16.43
N GLU A 165 -3.56 10.15 17.07
CA GLU A 165 -3.86 10.60 18.44
C GLU A 165 -5.14 11.46 18.46
N SER A 166 -6.30 10.82 18.28
CA SER A 166 -7.58 11.38 18.70
C SER A 166 -7.80 11.03 20.18
N PRO A 167 -8.00 12.01 21.08
CA PRO A 167 -8.00 11.76 22.52
C PRO A 167 -9.10 10.84 23.06
N GLU A 168 -10.16 10.47 22.32
CA GLU A 168 -11.35 9.88 22.95
C GLU A 168 -12.12 8.88 22.07
N HIS A 169 -11.53 7.74 21.69
CA HIS A 169 -12.34 6.59 21.26
C HIS A 169 -11.73 5.30 21.79
N GLY A 170 -12.20 4.85 22.96
CA GLY A 170 -11.96 3.47 23.41
C GLY A 170 -12.45 2.45 22.39
N ASP A 171 -12.05 1.19 22.54
CA ASP A 171 -12.19 0.01 21.66
C ASP A 171 -13.56 -0.30 20.98
N GLN A 172 -14.52 0.62 20.93
CA GLN A 172 -15.75 0.49 20.16
C GLN A 172 -15.50 0.86 18.69
N VAL A 173 -15.57 -0.15 17.82
CA VAL A 173 -15.73 0.03 16.38
C VAL A 173 -17.09 0.69 16.12
N ILE A 174 -17.13 2.02 16.04
CA ILE A 174 -18.30 2.73 15.55
C ILE A 174 -18.39 2.41 14.05
N GLN A 175 -19.43 1.68 13.65
CA GLN A 175 -19.77 1.49 12.24
C GLN A 175 -20.24 2.83 11.67
N ILE A 176 -19.32 3.58 11.04
CA ILE A 176 -19.64 4.83 10.36
C ILE A 176 -20.14 4.48 8.96
N THR A 177 -21.39 4.86 8.67
CA THR A 177 -22.00 4.67 7.35
C THR A 177 -22.13 5.99 6.60
N TYR A 178 -22.14 5.89 5.28
CA TYR A 178 -22.36 7.01 4.38
C TYR A 178 -23.72 7.69 4.64
N GLN A 179 -23.70 9.01 4.60
CA GLN A 179 -24.86 9.88 4.70
C GLN A 179 -24.92 10.79 3.48
N ARG A 180 -26.06 10.77 2.78
CA ARG A 180 -26.20 11.39 1.46
C ARG A 180 -25.91 12.90 1.41
N ASN A 181 -26.16 13.62 2.49
CA ASN A 181 -26.00 15.08 2.57
C ASN A 181 -24.77 15.48 3.38
N GLN A 182 -23.80 14.57 3.53
CA GLN A 182 -22.60 14.77 4.32
C GLN A 182 -21.40 14.95 3.39
N ASN A 183 -20.59 15.98 3.66
CA ASN A 183 -19.28 16.12 3.01
C ASN A 183 -18.25 15.24 3.72
N TYR A 184 -17.30 14.72 2.96
CA TYR A 184 -16.25 13.87 3.49
C TYR A 184 -14.87 14.38 3.08
N GLN A 185 -13.84 13.93 3.79
CA GLN A 185 -12.45 14.23 3.47
C GLN A 185 -11.62 12.96 3.55
N ARG A 186 -10.66 12.79 2.63
CA ARG A 186 -9.63 11.78 2.72
C ARG A 186 -8.74 12.08 3.92
N THR A 187 -8.45 11.09 4.74
CA THR A 187 -7.48 11.23 5.81
C THR A 187 -6.11 11.62 5.20
N PRO A 188 -5.41 12.65 5.72
CA PRO A 188 -4.16 13.13 5.10
C PRO A 188 -3.05 12.08 4.95
N SER A 189 -3.01 11.10 5.86
CA SER A 189 -2.07 9.96 5.79
C SER A 189 -2.46 8.93 4.73
N SER A 190 -3.72 8.88 4.32
CA SER A 190 -4.25 7.86 3.44
C SER A 190 -3.79 8.02 2.00
N ARG A 191 -3.40 6.89 1.41
CA ARG A 191 -2.88 6.80 0.03
C ARG A 191 -3.80 5.93 -0.80
N PHE A 192 -4.42 6.51 -1.81
CA PHE A 192 -5.28 5.79 -2.75
C PHE A 192 -4.57 5.65 -4.09
N ALA A 193 -4.64 4.47 -4.67
CA ALA A 193 -4.22 4.21 -6.04
C ALA A 193 -5.09 3.12 -6.63
N TYR A 194 -5.05 2.95 -7.95
CA TYR A 194 -5.62 1.79 -8.59
C TYR A 194 -4.80 1.38 -9.82
N THR A 195 -4.99 0.14 -10.27
CA THR A 195 -4.55 -0.32 -11.60
C THR A 195 -5.71 -0.96 -12.35
N ARG A 196 -5.76 -0.76 -13.67
CA ARG A 196 -6.86 -1.17 -14.54
C ARG A 196 -6.47 -2.40 -15.35
N TYR A 197 -7.35 -3.39 -15.40
CA TYR A 197 -7.31 -4.51 -16.33
C TYR A 197 -8.56 -4.46 -17.24
N PRO A 198 -8.60 -5.26 -18.32
CA PRO A 198 -9.78 -5.28 -19.21
C PRO A 198 -11.10 -5.61 -18.49
N ASP A 199 -11.07 -6.54 -17.54
CA ASP A 199 -12.28 -7.10 -16.91
C ASP A 199 -12.47 -6.67 -15.44
N TYR A 200 -11.46 -6.03 -14.84
CA TYR A 200 -11.49 -5.65 -13.42
C TYR A 200 -10.50 -4.53 -13.11
N VAL A 201 -10.64 -3.96 -11.93
CA VAL A 201 -9.73 -2.94 -11.38
C VAL A 201 -9.21 -3.46 -10.05
N ILE A 202 -7.97 -3.14 -9.70
CA ILE A 202 -7.47 -3.33 -8.34
C ILE A 202 -7.34 -1.95 -7.72
N PHE A 203 -8.11 -1.69 -6.67
CA PHE A 203 -8.01 -0.50 -5.85
C PHE A 203 -7.09 -0.77 -4.65
N PHE A 204 -6.24 0.19 -4.32
CA PHE A 204 -5.24 0.11 -3.26
C PHE A 204 -5.48 1.23 -2.25
N VAL A 205 -5.48 0.87 -0.97
CA VAL A 205 -5.61 1.82 0.13
C VAL A 205 -4.75 1.38 1.30
N ASN A 206 -3.84 2.25 1.75
CA ASN A 206 -3.11 2.10 3.00
C ASN A 206 -2.33 0.76 3.16
N GLY A 207 -1.89 0.12 2.07
CA GLY A 207 -1.21 -1.18 2.16
C GLY A 207 -2.10 -2.39 1.86
N GLU A 208 -3.40 -2.17 1.68
CA GLU A 208 -4.39 -3.19 1.32
C GLU A 208 -4.88 -3.02 -0.11
N SER A 209 -5.45 -4.08 -0.68
CA SER A 209 -6.03 -4.06 -2.02
C SER A 209 -7.38 -4.77 -2.10
N LYS A 210 -8.21 -4.29 -3.02
CA LYS A 210 -9.50 -4.91 -3.35
C LYS A 210 -9.70 -4.96 -4.86
N THR A 211 -10.20 -6.09 -5.35
CA THR A 211 -10.59 -6.23 -6.75
C THR A 211 -12.02 -5.75 -6.91
N GLU A 212 -12.21 -4.81 -7.82
CA GLU A 212 -13.46 -4.13 -8.07
C GLU A 212 -13.89 -4.26 -9.54
N SER A 213 -15.19 -4.08 -9.77
CA SER A 213 -15.76 -4.05 -11.12
C SER A 213 -15.29 -2.80 -11.89
N PRO A 214 -15.08 -2.89 -13.22
CA PRO A 214 -14.82 -1.71 -14.05
C PRO A 214 -15.93 -0.65 -13.99
N ALA A 215 -17.13 -1.02 -13.54
CA ALA A 215 -18.25 -0.10 -13.33
C ALA A 215 -17.96 0.98 -12.27
N LEU A 216 -17.00 0.75 -11.37
CA LEU A 216 -16.64 1.70 -10.30
C LEU A 216 -15.65 2.78 -10.79
N MET A 217 -15.17 2.71 -12.03
CA MET A 217 -14.06 3.54 -12.48
C MET A 217 -14.27 5.04 -12.28
N SER A 218 -15.45 5.57 -12.59
CA SER A 218 -15.72 7.01 -12.39
C SER A 218 -15.65 7.42 -10.92
N GLY A 219 -16.11 6.54 -10.02
CA GLY A 219 -16.03 6.77 -8.58
C GLY A 219 -14.61 6.61 -8.04
N LEU A 220 -13.83 5.66 -8.57
CA LEU A 220 -12.42 5.49 -8.20
C LEU A 220 -11.57 6.67 -8.68
N ASP A 221 -11.81 7.17 -9.90
CA ASP A 221 -11.18 8.40 -10.41
C ASP A 221 -11.49 9.56 -9.46
N TYR A 222 -12.76 9.77 -9.12
CA TYR A 222 -13.16 10.81 -8.17
C TYR A 222 -12.49 10.66 -6.79
N LEU A 223 -12.47 9.44 -6.24
CA LEU A 223 -11.81 9.17 -4.97
C LEU A 223 -10.31 9.45 -5.03
N CYS A 224 -9.61 9.07 -6.10
CA CYS A 224 -8.17 9.23 -6.24
C CYS A 224 -7.73 10.67 -6.56
N ASP A 225 -8.53 11.41 -7.33
CA ASP A 225 -8.21 12.77 -7.77
C ASP A 225 -8.51 13.85 -6.71
N ASN A 226 -9.33 13.52 -5.70
CA ASN A 226 -9.81 14.49 -4.72
C ASN A 226 -9.45 14.12 -3.27
N TYR A 227 -9.23 15.14 -2.45
CA TYR A 227 -9.09 15.01 -0.99
C TYR A 227 -10.38 15.40 -0.25
N HIS A 228 -11.26 16.18 -0.88
CA HIS A 228 -12.55 16.56 -0.34
C HIS A 228 -13.65 16.00 -1.24
N TYR A 229 -14.67 15.40 -0.65
CA TYR A 229 -15.77 14.77 -1.35
C TYR A 229 -17.07 15.48 -1.01
N ALA A 230 -17.53 16.33 -1.93
CA ALA A 230 -18.80 17.02 -1.80
C ALA A 230 -19.97 16.02 -1.85
N ALA A 231 -20.96 16.22 -0.98
CA ALA A 231 -22.13 15.34 -0.83
C ALA A 231 -22.87 15.12 -2.16
N GLU A 232 -23.10 16.19 -2.93
CA GLU A 232 -23.83 16.13 -4.20
C GLU A 232 -23.11 15.28 -5.25
N THR A 233 -21.80 15.51 -5.45
CA THR A 233 -20.98 14.74 -6.39
C THR A 233 -20.83 13.29 -5.94
N LEU A 234 -20.59 13.07 -4.64
CA LEU A 234 -20.45 11.73 -4.09
C LEU A 234 -21.75 10.92 -4.23
N ALA A 235 -22.91 11.58 -4.12
CA ALA A 235 -24.22 10.95 -4.30
C ALA A 235 -24.39 10.29 -5.68
N VAL A 236 -23.77 10.84 -6.73
CA VAL A 236 -23.77 10.25 -8.08
C VAL A 236 -23.13 8.87 -8.08
N HIS A 237 -22.00 8.71 -7.38
CA HIS A 237 -21.27 7.45 -7.32
C HIS A 237 -21.89 6.45 -6.33
N THR A 238 -22.37 6.93 -5.18
CA THR A 238 -23.00 6.07 -4.16
C THR A 238 -24.38 5.53 -4.55
N GLY A 239 -24.93 5.94 -5.71
CA GLY A 239 -26.09 5.26 -6.31
C GLY A 239 -25.78 3.84 -6.81
N ASN A 240 -24.49 3.48 -6.93
CA ASN A 240 -24.03 2.12 -7.18
C ASN A 240 -23.73 1.41 -5.84
N ASP A 241 -24.39 0.29 -5.57
CA ASP A 241 -24.26 -0.48 -4.34
C ASP A 241 -22.83 -0.99 -4.08
N GLU A 242 -22.10 -1.38 -5.13
CA GLU A 242 -20.70 -1.81 -5.02
C GLU A 242 -19.80 -0.65 -4.60
N PHE A 243 -20.00 0.54 -5.17
CA PHE A 243 -19.26 1.74 -4.78
C PHE A 243 -19.62 2.18 -3.36
N LEU A 244 -20.90 2.14 -2.99
CA LEU A 244 -21.35 2.45 -1.63
C LEU A 244 -20.72 1.50 -0.60
N ALA A 245 -20.64 0.20 -0.91
CA ALA A 245 -19.98 -0.78 -0.06
C ALA A 245 -18.47 -0.48 0.10
N LEU A 246 -17.78 -0.13 -0.99
CA LEU A 246 -16.39 0.33 -0.94
C LEU A 246 -16.25 1.60 -0.08
N PHE A 247 -17.11 2.60 -0.28
CA PHE A 247 -17.04 3.85 0.47
C PHE A 247 -17.25 3.65 1.98
N ASN A 248 -18.24 2.83 2.37
CA ASN A 248 -18.46 2.47 3.77
C ASN A 248 -17.24 1.74 4.37
N HIS A 249 -16.60 0.87 3.60
CA HIS A 249 -15.35 0.25 4.03
C HIS A 249 -14.25 1.29 4.27
N LEU A 250 -14.10 2.29 3.40
CA LEU A 250 -13.14 3.39 3.57
C LEU A 250 -13.41 4.25 4.80
N LEU A 251 -14.68 4.44 5.18
CA LEU A 251 -15.05 5.09 6.45
C LEU A 251 -14.66 4.22 7.65
N THR A 252 -14.88 2.91 7.56
CA THR A 252 -14.60 1.95 8.63
C THR A 252 -13.10 1.87 8.94
N VAL A 253 -12.26 1.86 7.90
CA VAL A 253 -10.80 1.85 8.04
C VAL A 253 -10.20 3.25 8.23
N GLN A 254 -11.05 4.27 8.45
CA GLN A 254 -10.66 5.67 8.67
C GLN A 254 -9.77 6.24 7.56
N ALA A 255 -9.91 5.73 6.34
CA ALA A 255 -9.26 6.27 5.16
C ALA A 255 -9.99 7.52 4.62
N ILE A 256 -11.27 7.63 4.97
CA ILE A 256 -12.14 8.78 4.73
C ILE A 256 -12.84 9.09 6.05
N GLN A 257 -13.06 10.36 6.34
CA GLN A 257 -13.81 10.83 7.51
C GLN A 257 -14.90 11.81 7.11
N ALA A 258 -15.99 11.85 7.88
CA ALA A 258 -17.03 12.85 7.71
C ALA A 258 -16.49 14.22 8.18
N LEU A 259 -16.75 15.26 7.40
CA LEU A 259 -16.52 16.63 7.85
C LEU A 259 -17.65 17.03 8.79
N SER A 260 -17.40 17.04 10.10
CA SER A 260 -18.30 17.73 11.03
C SER A 260 -18.44 19.17 10.55
N GLY A 261 -19.66 19.71 10.50
CA GLY A 261 -19.95 21.03 9.93
C GLY A 261 -19.03 22.12 10.49
N TYR A 262 -17.91 22.34 9.81
CA TYR A 262 -17.06 23.49 9.98
C TYR A 262 -17.58 24.51 8.98
N GLU A 263 -18.10 25.61 9.50
CA GLU A 263 -18.35 26.81 8.72
C GLU A 263 -17.05 27.16 7.99
N ASP A 264 -17.17 27.31 6.68
CA ASP A 264 -16.11 27.63 5.73
C ASP A 264 -15.56 29.04 6.05
N GLU A 265 -14.71 29.16 7.06
CA GLU A 265 -13.87 30.34 7.25
C GLU A 265 -12.52 30.09 6.55
N ASN A 266 -12.42 30.65 5.34
CA ASN A 266 -11.22 30.91 4.53
C ASN A 266 -10.91 29.90 3.40
N LEU A 267 -11.65 30.08 2.29
CA LEU A 267 -11.09 30.04 0.93
C LEU A 267 -10.12 31.21 0.70
#